data_AF-A0A2K4X2B2-F1
#
_entry.id   AF-A0A2K4X2B2-F1
#
_cell.length_a   1.000
_cell.length_b   1.000
_cell.length_c   1.000
_cell.angle_alpha   90.00
_cell.angle_beta   90.00
_cell.angle_gamma   90.00
#
_symmetry.space_group_name_H-M   'P 1'
#
loop_
_entity.id
_entity.type
_entity.pdbx_description
1 polymer ?
#
loop_
_entity_poly.entity_id
_entity_poly.type
_entity_poly.pdbx_seq_one_letter_code
_entity_poly.pdbx_strand_id
1 'polypeptide(L)'
;MIIYDEGGDFTINERNAAYSENYSQEQVWKRAICQRYTDEYNETGKSTQTLVMLLAHYDQLPPIEKAQYPANYAALITSDDSSAMDIFNARKSQSDIQEA
;
A
#
# COMPACT_ATOMS: atom_id res chain seq x y z
N MET A 1 -32.32 -15.37 14.13
CA MET A 1 -31.96 -16.38 13.13
C MET A 1 -31.97 -15.68 11.79
N ILE A 2 -30.80 -15.22 11.33
CA ILE A 2 -30.75 -14.50 10.06
C ILE A 2 -30.46 -15.54 8.98
N ILE A 3 -31.48 -15.80 8.18
CA ILE A 3 -31.47 -16.64 7.01
C ILE A 3 -30.79 -15.81 5.91
N TYR A 4 -29.61 -16.24 5.44
CA TYR A 4 -29.01 -15.69 4.23
C TYR A 4 -28.89 -16.79 3.18
N ASP A 5 -29.65 -16.56 2.13
CA ASP A 5 -29.88 -17.31 0.91
C ASP A 5 -28.57 -17.61 0.16
N GLU A 6 -28.34 -18.90 -0.11
CA GLU A 6 -27.23 -19.45 -0.90
C GLU A 6 -27.49 -19.23 -2.40
N GLY A 7 -27.20 -18.03 -2.90
CA GLY A 7 -27.57 -17.63 -4.26
C GLY A 7 -26.50 -16.92 -5.11
N GLY A 8 -25.21 -17.04 -4.79
CA GLY A 8 -24.16 -16.44 -5.63
C GLY A 8 -22.80 -17.11 -5.45
N ASP A 9 -22.12 -17.36 -6.58
CA ASP A 9 -20.92 -18.19 -6.84
C ASP A 9 -19.66 -18.00 -5.97
N PHE A 10 -19.70 -17.24 -4.87
CA PHE A 10 -18.59 -17.19 -3.90
C PHE A 10 -19.15 -17.18 -2.49
N THR A 11 -18.95 -18.29 -1.79
CA THR A 11 -19.33 -18.47 -0.39
C THR A 11 -18.67 -17.40 0.49
N ILE A 12 -19.34 -16.97 1.57
CA ILE A 12 -18.75 -16.10 2.61
C ILE A 12 -17.39 -16.65 3.07
N ASN A 13 -17.22 -17.97 2.99
CA ASN A 13 -15.99 -18.68 3.31
C ASN A 13 -14.84 -18.39 2.34
N GLU A 14 -15.09 -18.30 1.02
CA GLU A 14 -14.10 -17.89 0.02
C GLU A 14 -13.73 -16.42 0.14
N ARG A 15 -14.70 -15.56 0.48
CA ARG A 15 -14.41 -14.15 0.76
C ARG A 15 -13.54 -14.00 2.01
N ASN A 16 -13.82 -14.75 3.07
CA ASN A 16 -12.99 -14.80 4.29
C ASN A 16 -11.61 -15.40 4.05
N ALA A 17 -11.49 -16.42 3.19
CA ALA A 17 -10.21 -16.98 2.79
C ALA A 17 -9.39 -15.96 1.99
N ALA A 18 -10.01 -15.27 1.03
CA ALA A 18 -9.36 -14.19 0.28
C ALA A 18 -8.96 -13.01 1.18
N TYR A 19 -9.78 -12.65 2.18
CA TYR A 19 -9.42 -11.65 3.18
C TYR A 19 -8.24 -12.10 4.06
N SER A 20 -8.23 -13.36 4.51
CA SER A 20 -7.14 -13.89 5.34
C SER A 20 -5.82 -14.01 4.56
N GLU A 21 -5.89 -14.40 3.29
CA GLU A 21 -4.72 -14.51 2.42
C GLU A 21 -4.17 -13.14 2.05
N ASN A 22 -5.03 -12.18 1.68
CA ASN A 22 -4.63 -10.81 1.41
C ASN A 22 -4.03 -10.15 2.66
N TYR A 23 -4.62 -10.37 3.84
CA TYR A 23 -4.05 -9.91 5.10
C TYR A 23 -2.67 -10.52 5.38
N SER A 24 -2.48 -11.81 5.11
CA SER A 24 -1.18 -12.48 5.28
C SER A 24 -0.12 -11.89 4.34
N GLN A 25 -0.48 -11.69 3.06
CA GLN A 25 0.40 -11.07 2.07
C GLN A 25 0.77 -9.64 2.45
N GLU A 26 -0.20 -8.84 2.90
CA GLU A 26 0.02 -7.48 3.38
C GLU A 26 0.98 -7.45 4.58
N GLN A 27 0.87 -8.40 5.50
CA GLN A 27 1.79 -8.50 6.64
C GLN A 27 3.20 -8.93 6.23
N VAL A 28 3.33 -9.82 5.25
CA VAL A 28 4.64 -10.19 4.68
C VAL A 28 5.26 -8.99 3.96
N TRP A 29 4.47 -8.27 3.16
CA TRP A 29 4.89 -7.07 2.45
C TRP A 29 5.34 -5.97 3.43
N LYS A 30 4.58 -5.71 4.49
CA LYS A 30 4.95 -4.75 5.54
C LYS A 30 6.29 -5.09 6.19
N ARG A 31 6.52 -6.37 6.53
CA ARG A 31 7.80 -6.82 7.09
C ARG A 31 8.95 -6.61 6.10
N ALA A 32 8.75 -6.96 4.83
CA ALA A 32 9.75 -6.78 3.79
C ALA A 32 10.09 -5.30 3.57
N ILE A 33 9.10 -4.40 3.60
CA ILE A 33 9.29 -2.96 3.49
C ILE A 33 10.05 -2.40 4.69
N CYS A 34 9.72 -2.82 5.91
CA CYS A 34 10.47 -2.40 7.11
C CYS A 34 11.93 -2.85 7.05
N GLN A 35 12.17 -4.09 6.64
CA GLN A 35 13.53 -4.61 6.47
C GLN A 35 14.30 -3.80 5.42
N ARG A 36 13.70 -3.60 4.24
CA ARG A 36 14.32 -2.83 3.15
C ARG A 36 14.58 -1.38 3.56
N TYR A 37 13.71 -0.77 4.36
CA TYR A 37 13.91 0.59 4.87
C TYR A 37 15.22 0.68 5.65
N THR A 38 15.46 -0.27 6.55
CA THR A 38 16.69 -0.36 7.34
C THR A 38 17.90 -0.71 6.49
N ASP A 39 17.77 -1.65 5.55
CA ASP A 39 18.87 -2.05 4.66
C ASP A 39 19.31 -0.89 3.77
N GLU A 40 18.36 -0.20 3.12
CA GLU A 40 18.64 0.97 2.26
C GLU A 40 19.28 2.11 3.06
N TYR A 41 18.81 2.34 4.30
CA TYR A 41 19.40 3.34 5.18
C TYR A 41 20.84 3.00 5.54
N ASN A 42 21.11 1.73 5.88
CA ASN A 42 22.45 1.29 6.24
C ASN A 42 23.43 1.37 5.06
N GLU A 43 22.96 1.15 3.83
CA GLU A 43 23.79 1.20 2.63
C GLU A 43 24.01 2.63 2.09
N THR A 44 22.98 3.47 2.12
CA THR A 44 22.98 4.77 1.42
C THR A 44 22.87 5.98 2.33
N GLY A 45 22.53 5.78 3.60
CA GLY A 45 22.22 6.83 4.58
C GLY A 45 20.82 7.43 4.42
N LYS A 46 20.00 6.90 3.50
CA LYS A 46 18.62 7.34 3.23
C LYS A 46 17.73 6.13 2.88
N SER A 47 16.41 6.31 2.92
CA SER A 47 15.45 5.24 2.55
C SER A 47 14.46 5.71 1.49
N THR A 48 14.87 6.68 0.66
CA THR A 48 14.03 7.38 -0.30
C THR A 48 13.28 6.41 -1.22
N GLN A 49 13.93 5.36 -1.73
CA GLN A 49 13.28 4.40 -2.63
C GLN A 49 12.22 3.57 -1.88
N THR A 50 12.48 3.21 -0.62
CA THR A 50 11.51 2.50 0.21
C THR A 50 10.28 3.36 0.47
N LEU A 51 10.48 4.66 0.75
CA LEU A 51 9.39 5.62 0.93
C LEU A 51 8.54 5.79 -0.35
N VAL A 52 9.16 5.84 -1.53
CA VAL A 52 8.43 5.88 -2.81
C VAL A 52 7.57 4.62 -2.99
N MET A 53 8.09 3.44 -2.64
CA MET A 53 7.30 2.20 -2.74
C MET A 53 6.14 2.16 -1.74
N LEU A 54 6.35 2.66 -0.52
CA LEU A 54 5.29 2.78 0.48
C LEU A 54 4.18 3.73 0.02
N LEU A 55 4.53 4.86 -0.61
CA LEU A 55 3.58 5.78 -1.22
C LEU A 55 2.81 5.12 -2.38
N ALA A 56 3.49 4.37 -3.24
CA ALA A 56 2.85 3.67 -4.35
C ALA A 56 1.84 2.63 -3.86
N HIS A 57 2.19 1.85 -2.83
CA HIS A 57 1.25 0.91 -2.21
C HIS A 57 0.06 1.64 -1.58
N TYR A 58 0.31 2.72 -0.83
CA TYR A 58 -0.75 3.54 -0.26
C TYR A 58 -1.69 4.09 -1.34
N ASP A 59 -1.17 4.55 -2.49
CA ASP A 59 -1.98 5.05 -3.61
C ASP A 59 -2.80 3.96 -4.30
N GLN A 60 -2.40 2.70 -4.21
CA GLN A 60 -3.14 1.55 -4.74
C GLN A 60 -4.22 1.02 -3.80
N LEU A 61 -4.25 1.46 -2.53
CA LEU A 61 -5.27 1.02 -1.58
C LEU A 61 -6.68 1.50 -1.98
N PRO A 62 -7.72 0.68 -1.74
CA PRO A 62 -9.10 1.06 -1.94
C PRO A 62 -9.50 2.25 -1.04
N PRO A 63 -10.46 3.10 -1.46
CA PRO A 63 -10.84 4.31 -0.71
C PRO A 63 -11.27 4.03 0.74
N ILE A 64 -11.92 2.90 0.99
CA ILE A 64 -12.36 2.51 2.34
C ILE A 64 -11.19 2.18 3.28
N GLU A 65 -10.08 1.68 2.74
CA GLU A 65 -8.85 1.44 3.51
C GLU A 65 -8.07 2.74 3.69
N LYS A 66 -7.93 3.55 2.63
CA LYS A 66 -7.32 4.89 2.72
C LYS A 66 -8.01 5.78 3.77
N ALA A 67 -9.33 5.72 3.87
CA ALA A 67 -10.11 6.51 4.84
C ALA A 67 -9.81 6.16 6.31
N GLN A 68 -9.18 5.00 6.58
CA GLN A 68 -8.73 4.65 7.93
C GLN A 68 -7.44 5.38 8.34
N TYR A 69 -6.75 5.98 7.37
CA TYR A 69 -5.55 6.77 7.58
C TYR A 69 -5.89 8.26 7.61
N PRO A 70 -5.11 9.08 8.35
CA PRO A 70 -5.33 10.51 8.37
C PRO A 70 -5.06 11.13 6.98
N ALA A 71 -5.72 12.22 6.64
CA ALA A 71 -5.59 12.85 5.32
C ALA A 71 -4.15 13.26 4.96
N ASN A 72 -3.31 13.52 5.97
CA ASN A 72 -1.90 13.83 5.83
C ASN A 72 -0.97 12.60 5.87
N TYR A 73 -1.49 11.38 5.76
CA TYR A 73 -0.68 10.16 5.87
C TYR A 73 0.44 10.08 4.84
N ALA A 74 0.18 10.45 3.59
CA ALA A 74 1.22 10.50 2.56
C ALA A 74 2.34 11.51 2.90
N ALA A 75 1.99 12.64 3.52
CA ALA A 75 2.98 13.62 4.01
C ALA A 75 3.72 13.13 5.25
N LEU A 76 3.08 12.31 6.11
CA LEU A 76 3.73 11.66 7.25
C LEU A 76 4.74 10.61 6.79
N ILE A 77 4.47 9.89 5.70
CA ILE A 77 5.41 8.92 5.12
C ILE A 77 6.71 9.62 4.69
N THR A 78 6.60 10.79 4.07
CA THR A 78 7.76 11.51 3.51
C THR A 78 8.23 12.67 4.38
N SER A 79 7.86 12.72 5.67
CA SER A 79 8.20 13.86 6.52
C SER A 79 9.70 14.08 6.65
N ASP A 80 10.46 12.98 6.68
CA ASP A 80 11.90 12.99 6.86
C ASP A 80 12.64 13.10 5.52
N ASP A 81 11.95 12.85 4.40
CA ASP A 81 12.50 12.90 3.06
C ASP A 81 11.45 13.23 2.00
N SER A 82 11.21 14.54 1.80
CA SER A 82 10.25 15.05 0.80
C SER A 82 10.58 14.64 -0.63
N SER A 83 11.83 14.28 -0.94
CA SER A 83 12.23 13.88 -2.30
C SER A 83 11.52 12.61 -2.76
N ALA A 84 11.09 11.76 -1.82
CA ALA A 84 10.28 10.58 -2.12
C ALA A 84 8.90 10.97 -2.71
N MET A 85 8.29 12.05 -2.23
CA MET A 85 7.02 12.55 -2.77
C MET A 85 7.20 13.11 -4.18
N ASP A 86 8.29 13.85 -4.42
CA ASP A 86 8.61 14.38 -5.75
C ASP A 86 8.82 13.25 -6.78
N ILE A 87 9.58 12.22 -6.41
CA ILE A 87 9.82 11.04 -7.24
C ILE A 87 8.53 10.28 -7.51
N PHE A 88 7.69 10.11 -6.49
CA PHE A 88 6.39 9.44 -6.63
C PHE A 88 5.48 10.18 -7.61
N ASN A 89 5.34 11.50 -7.46
CA ASN A 89 4.51 12.31 -8.35
C ASN A 89 5.03 12.29 -9.79
N ALA A 90 6.36 12.34 -9.97
CA ALA A 90 6.98 12.22 -11.29
C ALA A 90 6.66 10.87 -11.96
N ARG A 91 6.75 9.76 -11.21
CA ARG A 91 6.41 8.41 -11.72
C ARG A 91 4.93 8.27 -12.05
N LYS A 92 4.05 8.80 -11.20
CA LYS A 92 2.60 8.79 -11.42
C LYS A 92 2.21 9.58 -12.68
N SER A 93 2.82 10.75 -12.87
CA SER A 93 2.59 11.56 -14.07
C SER A 93 3.05 10.84 -15.35
N GLN A 94 4.09 10.01 -15.28
CA GLN A 94 4.56 9.20 -16.40
C GLN A 94 3.62 8.03 -16.72
N SER A 95 3.07 7.35 -15.72
CA SER A 95 2.08 6.28 -15.95
C SER A 95 0.81 6.81 -16.61
N ASP A 96 0.33 7.98 -16.16
CA ASP A 96 -0.88 8.60 -16.70
C ASP A 96 -0.73 9.00 -18.18
N ILE A 97 0.50 9.28 -18.63
CA ILE A 97 0.82 9.61 -20.03
C ILE A 97 0.91 8.35 -20.90
N GLN A 98 1.27 7.19 -20.33
CA GLN A 98 1.42 5.94 -21.08
C GLN A 98 0.11 5.15 -21.27
N GLU A 99 -0.95 5.48 -20.54
CA GLU A 99 -2.29 4.89 -20.71
C GLU A 99 -3.25 5.74 -21.57
N ALA A 100 -2.76 6.82 -22.20
CA ALA A 100 -3.55 7.77 -23.01
C ALA A 100 -3.46 7.54 -24.53
#